data_AF-A0AB33JP60-F1
#
_entry.id   AF-A0AB33JP60-F1
#
_cell.length_a   1.000
_cell.length_b   1.000
_cell.length_c   1.000
_cell.angle_alpha   90.00
_cell.angle_beta   90.00
_cell.angle_gamma   90.00
#
_symmetry.space_group_name_H-M   'P 1'
#
loop_
_entity.id
_entity.type
_entity.pdbx_description
1 polymer ?
#
loop_
_entity_poly.entity_id
_entity_poly.type
_entity_poly.pdbx_seq_one_letter_code
_entity_poly.pdbx_strand_id
1 'polypeptide(L)' 'MAVNARSRRVMEKSGLSFVRDFTGDRPEAIEGSEHGEVEYELTWAVWAQAR' A
#
# COMPACT_ATOMS: atom_id res chain seq x y z
N MET A 1 -5.06 -0.73 5.76
CA MET A 1 -3.59 -1.01 5.70
C MET A 1 -2.74 0.09 6.33
N ALA A 2 -3.24 1.32 6.45
CA ALA A 2 -2.48 2.46 6.96
C ALA A 2 -1.81 2.20 8.33
N VAL A 3 -2.53 1.52 9.25
CA VAL A 3 -2.04 1.16 10.58
C VAL A 3 -1.20 -0.14 10.63
N ASN A 4 -1.10 -0.90 9.54
CA ASN A 4 -0.42 -2.20 9.52
C ASN A 4 1.06 -2.09 9.17
N ALA A 5 1.86 -1.53 10.10
CA ALA A 5 3.28 -1.23 9.90
C ALA A 5 4.12 -2.45 9.45
N ARG A 6 3.83 -3.66 9.95
CA ARG A 6 4.56 -4.88 9.55
C ARG A 6 4.34 -5.23 8.09
N SER A 7 3.10 -5.17 7.61
CA SER A 7 2.78 -5.42 6.19
C SER A 7 3.41 -4.36 5.29
N ARG A 8 3.40 -3.09 5.70
CA ARG A 8 4.09 -2.00 4.99
C ARG A 8 5.57 -2.28 4.82
N ARG A 9 6.24 -2.76 5.88
CA ARG A 9 7.66 -3.12 5.81
C ARG A 9 7.93 -4.30 4.85
N VAL A 10 6.99 -5.23 4.70
CA VAL A 10 7.11 -6.30 3.70
C VAL A 10 7.05 -5.72 2.29
N MET A 11 6.06 -4.87 2.00
CA MET A 11 5.92 -4.22 0.69
C MET A 11 7.19 -3.43 0.30
N GLU A 12 7.72 -2.63 1.22
CA GLU A 12 8.97 -1.89 1.01
C GLU A 12 10.17 -2.82 0.75
N LYS A 13 10.30 -3.90 1.52
CA LYS A 13 11.37 -4.90 1.30
C LYS A 13 11.22 -5.65 -0.03
N SER A 14 10.01 -5.77 -0.56
CA SER A 14 9.74 -6.34 -1.87
C SER A 14 9.97 -5.35 -3.02
N GLY A 15 10.43 -4.13 -2.73
CA GLY A 15 10.75 -3.11 -3.73
C GLY A 15 9.59 -2.19 -4.10
N LEU A 16 8.44 -2.31 -3.44
CA LEU A 16 7.33 -1.40 -3.67
C LEU A 16 7.62 -0.03 -3.02
N SER A 17 7.19 1.03 -3.69
CA SER A 17 7.32 2.42 -3.23
C SER A 17 5.97 2.95 -2.75
N PHE A 18 5.96 3.68 -1.64
CA PHE A 18 4.74 4.32 -1.13
C PHE A 18 4.30 5.47 -2.04
N VAL A 19 3.03 5.48 -2.42
CA VAL A 19 2.43 6.53 -3.25
C VAL A 19 1.65 7.53 -2.39
N ARG A 20 0.68 7.03 -1.60
CA ARG A 20 -0.19 7.87 -0.76
C ARG A 20 -0.98 7.06 0.25
N ASP A 21 -1.49 7.74 1.26
CA ASP A 21 -2.65 7.32 2.07
C ASP A 21 -3.94 7.94 1.52
N PHE A 22 -5.06 7.24 1.70
CA PHE A 22 -6.38 7.74 1.29
C PHE A 22 -7.50 7.08 2.11
N THR A 23 -8.66 7.72 2.13
CA THR A 23 -9.90 7.14 2.65
C THR A 23 -10.89 7.02 1.51
N GLY A 24 -11.33 5.79 1.22
CA GLY A 24 -12.34 5.54 0.21
C GLY A 24 -13.75 5.70 0.78
N ASP A 25 -14.60 6.48 0.11
CA ASP A 25 -16.03 6.59 0.45
C ASP A 25 -16.80 5.46 -0.26
N ARG A 26 -16.55 4.21 0.16
CA ARG A 26 -17.23 3.04 -0.41
C ARG A 26 -18.65 2.93 0.16
N PRO A 27 -19.65 2.54 -0.66
CA PRO A 27 -21.04 2.39 -0.21
C PRO A 27 -21.21 1.39 0.95
N GLU A 28 -20.32 0.40 1.01
CA GLU A 28 -20.25 -0.60 2.07
C GLU A 28 -18.88 -0.53 2.72
N ALA A 29 -18.84 0.00 3.94
CA ALA A 29 -17.62 0.06 4.75
C ALA A 29 -17.31 -1.33 5.33
N ILE A 30 -16.06 -1.74 5.17
CA ILE A 30 -15.53 -2.94 5.82
C ILE A 30 -14.93 -2.53 7.17
N GLU A 31 -15.06 -3.37 8.20
CA GLU A 31 -14.40 -3.14 9.48
C GLU A 31 -12.89 -2.88 9.30
N GLY A 32 -12.37 -1.83 9.93
CA GLY A 32 -10.98 -1.40 9.81
C GLY A 32 -10.73 -0.41 8.67
N SER A 33 -11.72 -0.12 7.80
CA SER A 33 -11.59 0.89 6.74
C SER A 33 -11.53 2.33 7.29
N GLU A 34 -12.03 2.56 8.51
CA GLU A 34 -11.93 3.84 9.22
C GLU A 34 -10.49 4.28 9.49
N HIS A 35 -9.55 3.34 9.48
CA HIS A 35 -8.12 3.62 9.63
C HIS A 35 -7.46 4.08 8.33
N GLY A 36 -8.16 4.02 7.19
CA GLY A 36 -7.63 4.40 5.90
C GLY A 36 -6.83 3.32 5.18
N GLU A 37 -6.65 3.59 3.90
CA GLU A 37 -5.95 2.77 2.93
C GLU A 37 -4.62 3.40 2.55
N VAL A 38 -3.74 2.60 1.95
CA VAL A 38 -2.45 3.06 1.44
C VAL A 38 -2.23 2.46 0.07
N GLU A 39 -1.60 3.23 -0.79
CA GLU A 39 -1.23 2.85 -2.14
C GLU A 39 0.29 2.67 -2.20
N TYR A 40 0.71 1.53 -2.72
CA TYR A 40 2.11 1.20 -2.99
C TYR A 40 2.21 0.73 -4.44
N GLU A 41 3.27 1.14 -5.12
CA GLU A 41 3.49 0.79 -6.53
C GLU A 41 4.82 0.08 -6.75
N LEU A 42 4.86 -0.74 -7.78
CA LEU A 42 6.09 -1.28 -8.37
C LEU A 42 5.87 -1.41 -9.86
N THR A 43 6.59 -0.60 -10.64
CA THR A 43 6.52 -0.68 -12.10
C THR A 43 7.40 -1.81 -12.61
N TRP A 44 7.05 -2.35 -13.78
CA TRP A 44 7.88 -3.37 -14.43
C TRP A 44 9.30 -2.89 -14.70
N ALA A 45 9.48 -1.62 -15.10
CA ALA A 45 10.80 -1.04 -15.38
C ALA A 45 11.68 -0.99 -14.12
N VAL A 46 11.12 -0.60 -12.97
CA VAL A 46 11.83 -0.58 -11.67
C VAL A 46 12.17 -2.00 -11.24
N TRP A 47 11.22 -2.93 -11.36
CA TRP A 47 11.45 -4.33 -11.03
C TRP A 47 12.56 -4.97 -11.90
N ALA A 48 12.55 -4.70 -13.21
CA ALA A 48 13.54 -5.24 -14.14
C ALA A 48 14.96 -4.73 -13.87
N GLN A 49 15.12 -3.49 -13.38
CA GLN A 49 16.41 -2.90 -13.03
C GLN A 49 16.98 -3.44 -11.71
N ALA A 50 16.13 -3.92 -10.81
CA ALA A 50 16.52 -4.43 -9.50
C ALA A 50 16.89 -5.93 -9.48
N ARG A 51 16.88 -6.61 -10.64
CA ARG A 51 17.25 -8.03 -10.78
C ARG A 51 18.75 -8.25 -10.97
#